data_AF-A0AAU2XND1-F1
#
_entry.id   AF-A0AAU2XND1-F1
#
_cell.length_a   1.000
_cell.length_b   1.000
_cell.length_c   1.000
_cell.angle_alpha   90.00
_cell.angle_beta   90.00
_cell.angle_gamma   90.00
#
_symmetry.space_group_name_H-M   'P 1'
#
loop_
_entity.id
_entity.type
_entity.pdbx_description
1 polymer ?
#
loop_
_entity_poly.entity_id
_entity_poly.type
_entity_poly.pdbx_seq_one_letter_code
_entity_poly.pdbx_strand_id
1 'polypeptide(L)'
;MSTASIETTSSHVLDNPAWAALTGPHAHLAERVGRAARYPLDVAPFHAVTALQDPRAWADLATLTGPGGTAAVRGVTQAPDGWEVVRTGRGVQLVDTGLRAEPDPEAVPLGPDDVPEILDLVARTEPGPYLPRTVEMGTYLGIRHRGRLIALAGERLHPPGWTEISAVCTDPAHRGRGLATRLVRAVAAGIKERGERPFLHARADNADAIRLYESIGFTLRRPTVFALVRPTGARPAEAAGRRETAAAVLEETA
;
A
#
# COMPACT_ATOMS: atom_id res chain seq x y z
N MET A 1 0.75 -28.78 38.19
CA MET A 1 1.31 -28.31 36.89
C MET A 1 0.21 -27.54 36.20
N SER A 2 0.41 -26.26 35.89
CA SER A 2 -0.60 -25.46 35.18
C SER A 2 -0.25 -25.43 33.70
N THR A 3 -1.10 -26.01 32.86
CA THR A 3 -1.02 -25.81 31.41
C THR A 3 -1.48 -24.40 31.10
N ALA A 4 -0.53 -23.51 30.82
CA ALA A 4 -0.84 -22.19 30.29
C ALA A 4 -1.55 -22.37 28.95
N SER A 5 -2.84 -21.99 28.91
CA SER A 5 -3.58 -21.87 27.66
C SER A 5 -2.84 -20.92 26.75
N ILE A 6 -2.45 -21.38 25.56
CA ILE A 6 -1.86 -20.51 24.53
C ILE A 6 -2.95 -19.51 24.17
N GLU A 7 -2.73 -18.25 24.54
CA GLU A 7 -3.65 -17.17 24.25
C GLU A 7 -3.64 -16.94 22.74
N THR A 8 -4.72 -17.38 22.07
CA THR A 8 -4.88 -17.22 20.62
C THR A 8 -5.06 -15.73 20.30
N THR A 9 -3.95 -15.01 20.15
CA THR A 9 -3.94 -13.59 19.79
C THR A 9 -4.70 -13.40 18.49
N SER A 10 -5.92 -12.89 18.57
CA SER A 10 -6.72 -12.53 17.40
C SER A 10 -5.93 -11.58 16.52
N SER A 11 -5.66 -11.95 15.27
CA SER A 11 -4.82 -11.13 14.39
C SER A 11 -5.55 -9.83 14.09
N HIS A 12 -4.92 -8.69 14.40
CA HIS A 12 -5.52 -7.39 14.15
C HIS A 12 -5.71 -7.17 12.64
N VAL A 13 -6.77 -6.48 12.23
CA VAL A 13 -7.12 -6.32 10.80
C VAL A 13 -5.96 -5.72 9.97
N LEU A 14 -5.19 -4.80 10.54
CA LEU A 14 -3.99 -4.20 9.93
C LEU A 14 -2.77 -5.14 9.83
N ASP A 15 -2.85 -6.38 10.34
CA ASP A 15 -1.82 -7.39 10.11
C ASP A 15 -1.98 -8.11 8.77
N ASN A 16 -3.14 -7.97 8.10
CA ASN A 16 -3.31 -8.32 6.70
C ASN A 16 -4.28 -7.34 5.98
N PRO A 17 -3.87 -6.06 5.82
CA PRO A 17 -4.79 -5.00 5.41
C PRO A 17 -5.23 -5.14 3.96
N ALA A 18 -4.39 -5.68 3.08
CA ALA A 18 -4.76 -5.95 1.69
C ALA A 18 -5.84 -7.03 1.58
N TRP A 19 -5.71 -8.14 2.33
CA TRP A 19 -6.76 -9.17 2.40
C TRP A 19 -8.06 -8.57 2.95
N ALA A 20 -7.98 -7.88 4.09
CA ALA A 20 -9.15 -7.32 4.76
C ALA A 20 -9.89 -6.27 3.91
N ALA A 21 -9.17 -5.48 3.10
CA ALA A 21 -9.79 -4.57 2.14
C ALA A 21 -10.46 -5.33 0.98
N LEU A 22 -9.73 -6.25 0.33
CA LEU A 22 -10.20 -7.04 -0.82
C LEU A 22 -11.35 -8.02 -0.48
N THR A 23 -11.52 -8.38 0.79
CA THR A 23 -12.69 -9.15 1.28
C THR A 23 -13.68 -8.31 2.07
N GLY A 24 -13.53 -6.98 2.05
CA GLY A 24 -14.33 -6.01 2.80
C GLY A 24 -14.77 -4.85 1.91
N PRO A 25 -14.53 -3.58 2.29
CA PRO A 25 -14.94 -2.40 1.50
C PRO A 25 -14.52 -2.45 0.02
N HIS A 26 -13.33 -2.96 -0.29
CA HIS A 26 -12.81 -3.06 -1.66
C HIS A 26 -13.16 -4.39 -2.36
N ALA A 27 -14.15 -5.15 -1.87
CA ALA A 27 -14.61 -6.36 -2.55
C ALA A 27 -15.11 -6.12 -3.99
N HIS A 28 -15.56 -4.89 -4.29
CA HIS A 28 -15.96 -4.46 -5.63
C HIS A 28 -14.77 -4.21 -6.59
N LEU A 29 -13.54 -4.09 -6.06
CA LEU A 29 -12.28 -3.97 -6.80
C LEU A 29 -11.45 -5.27 -6.75
N ALA A 30 -12.01 -6.38 -6.28
CA ALA A 30 -11.23 -7.57 -5.96
C ALA A 30 -11.36 -8.68 -7.01
N GLU A 31 -10.22 -9.09 -7.58
CA GLU A 31 -10.08 -10.36 -8.28
C GLU A 31 -9.74 -11.46 -7.26
N ARG A 32 -10.50 -12.55 -7.21
CA ARG A 32 -10.40 -13.56 -6.16
C ARG A 32 -10.44 -14.99 -6.70
N VAL A 33 -9.57 -15.84 -6.13
CA VAL A 33 -9.60 -17.30 -6.27
C VAL A 33 -9.42 -17.87 -4.87
N GLY A 34 -10.42 -18.59 -4.35
CA GLY A 34 -10.36 -19.25 -3.06
C GLY A 34 -9.84 -18.35 -1.91
N ARG A 35 -8.62 -18.66 -1.44
CA ARG A 35 -7.90 -18.00 -0.34
C ARG A 35 -6.93 -16.90 -0.79
N ALA A 36 -6.92 -16.54 -2.07
CA ALA A 36 -6.10 -15.49 -2.63
C ALA A 36 -6.97 -14.38 -3.25
N ALA A 37 -6.46 -13.15 -3.21
CA ALA A 37 -7.09 -11.97 -3.76
C ALA A 37 -6.04 -11.00 -4.28
N ARG A 38 -6.39 -10.21 -5.30
CA ARG A 38 -5.60 -9.05 -5.75
C ARG A 38 -6.51 -7.93 -6.24
N TYR A 39 -5.95 -6.73 -6.38
CA TYR A 39 -6.54 -5.70 -7.22
C TYR A 39 -6.21 -5.98 -8.71
N PRO A 40 -7.03 -5.50 -9.65
CA PRO A 40 -6.64 -5.33 -11.05
C PRO A 40 -5.30 -4.61 -11.19
N LEU A 41 -4.48 -5.05 -12.15
CA LEU A 41 -3.09 -4.59 -12.30
C LEU A 41 -2.96 -3.13 -12.80
N ASP A 42 -4.07 -2.50 -13.16
CA ASP A 42 -4.23 -1.07 -13.48
C ASP A 42 -4.75 -0.22 -12.31
N VAL A 43 -5.22 -0.87 -11.23
CA VAL A 43 -5.69 -0.25 -9.97
C VAL A 43 -4.59 -0.26 -8.90
N ALA A 44 -4.04 -1.42 -8.56
CA ALA A 44 -2.95 -1.54 -7.58
C ALA A 44 -2.17 -2.86 -7.74
N PRO A 45 -0.85 -2.89 -7.46
CA PRO A 45 -0.04 -4.11 -7.59
C PRO A 45 -0.23 -5.13 -6.44
N PHE A 46 -1.07 -4.82 -5.44
CA PHE A 46 -1.13 -5.60 -4.20
C PHE A 46 -1.88 -6.91 -4.34
N HIS A 47 -1.26 -7.96 -3.80
CA HIS A 47 -1.81 -9.29 -3.69
C HIS A 47 -1.89 -9.69 -2.21
N ALA A 48 -2.86 -10.52 -1.88
CA ALA A 48 -3.10 -10.98 -0.52
C ALA A 48 -3.56 -12.44 -0.50
N VAL A 49 -3.19 -13.13 0.58
CA VAL A 49 -3.64 -14.48 0.91
C VAL A 49 -4.23 -14.49 2.31
N THR A 50 -5.13 -15.43 2.62
CA THR A 50 -5.70 -15.58 3.98
C THR A 50 -4.62 -15.72 5.05
N ALA A 51 -3.61 -16.55 4.78
CA ALA A 51 -2.59 -16.96 5.72
C ALA A 51 -1.30 -17.32 4.96
N LEU A 52 -0.16 -16.76 5.37
CA LEU A 52 1.14 -17.01 4.71
C LEU A 52 1.64 -18.45 4.89
N GLN A 53 1.15 -19.14 5.92
CA GLN A 53 1.49 -20.52 6.25
C GLN A 53 0.54 -21.58 5.65
N ASP A 54 -0.50 -21.20 4.88
CA ASP A 54 -1.41 -22.13 4.21
C ASP A 54 -0.97 -22.37 2.76
N PRO A 55 -0.43 -23.56 2.39
CA PRO A 55 -0.02 -23.86 1.02
C PRO A 55 -1.17 -23.77 0.01
N ARG A 56 -2.42 -23.94 0.44
CA ARG A 56 -3.59 -23.81 -0.43
C ARG A 56 -3.79 -22.38 -0.87
N ALA A 57 -3.50 -21.41 0.01
CA ALA A 57 -3.59 -20.00 -0.34
C ALA A 57 -2.51 -19.58 -1.36
N TRP A 58 -1.35 -20.24 -1.33
CA TRP A 58 -0.31 -20.08 -2.33
C TRP A 58 -0.63 -20.74 -3.68
N ALA A 59 -1.32 -21.88 -3.70
CA ALA A 59 -1.84 -22.48 -4.93
C ALA A 59 -2.95 -21.62 -5.57
N ASP A 60 -3.88 -21.11 -4.75
CA ASP A 60 -4.90 -20.14 -5.17
C ASP A 60 -4.24 -18.85 -5.71
N LEU A 61 -3.18 -18.35 -5.08
CA LEU A 61 -2.43 -17.17 -5.53
C LEU A 61 -1.69 -17.42 -6.84
N ALA A 62 -1.13 -18.61 -7.06
CA ALA A 62 -0.47 -18.96 -8.32
C ALA A 62 -1.46 -18.91 -9.49
N THR A 63 -2.72 -19.31 -9.24
CA THR A 63 -3.82 -19.23 -10.21
C THR A 63 -4.17 -17.78 -10.56
N LEU A 64 -4.26 -16.88 -9.58
CA LEU A 64 -4.46 -15.43 -9.83
C LEU A 64 -3.27 -14.76 -10.52
N THR A 65 -2.05 -15.17 -10.15
CA THR A 65 -0.81 -14.57 -10.66
C THR A 65 -0.56 -14.92 -12.13
N GLY A 66 -0.96 -16.13 -12.52
CA GLY A 66 -0.74 -16.68 -13.86
C GLY A 66 0.72 -17.13 -14.09
N PRO A 67 0.99 -17.87 -15.18
CA PRO A 67 2.33 -18.34 -15.51
C PRO A 67 3.32 -17.18 -15.71
N GLY A 68 4.44 -17.20 -14.96
CA GLY A 68 5.50 -16.19 -15.05
C GLY A 68 5.20 -14.83 -14.41
N GLY A 69 3.96 -14.59 -13.97
CA GLY A 69 3.56 -13.36 -13.28
C GLY A 69 4.22 -13.21 -11.90
N THR A 70 4.08 -12.02 -11.31
CA THR A 70 4.60 -11.72 -9.96
C THR A 70 3.51 -11.16 -9.06
N ALA A 71 3.49 -11.61 -7.81
CA ALA A 71 2.59 -11.11 -6.77
C ALA A 71 3.35 -10.25 -5.76
N ALA A 72 2.83 -9.07 -5.41
CA ALA A 72 3.38 -8.24 -4.33
C ALA A 72 2.62 -8.53 -3.03
N VAL A 73 3.23 -9.29 -2.12
CA VAL A 73 2.60 -9.81 -0.89
C VAL A 73 3.31 -9.26 0.35
N ARG A 74 2.53 -8.80 1.33
CA ARG A 74 3.04 -8.29 2.62
C ARG A 74 3.31 -9.45 3.59
N GLY A 75 4.41 -9.36 4.35
CA GLY A 75 4.77 -10.25 5.44
C GLY A 75 5.64 -11.45 5.06
N VAL A 76 5.93 -11.63 3.76
CA VAL A 76 6.78 -12.72 3.25
C VAL A 76 8.25 -12.37 3.49
N THR A 77 8.94 -13.18 4.29
CA THR A 77 10.38 -13.08 4.54
C THR A 77 11.18 -14.24 3.94
N GLN A 78 10.52 -15.37 3.70
CA GLN A 78 11.05 -16.55 3.03
C GLN A 78 10.05 -16.98 1.96
N ALA A 79 10.52 -17.47 0.81
CA ALA A 79 9.64 -18.06 -0.18
C ALA A 79 8.94 -19.31 0.38
N PRO A 80 7.63 -19.51 0.10
CA PRO A 80 6.98 -20.81 0.25
C PRO A 80 7.43 -21.76 -0.86
N ASP A 81 7.16 -23.06 -0.70
CA ASP A 81 7.48 -24.07 -1.71
C ASP A 81 6.80 -23.77 -3.06
N GLY A 82 7.54 -23.92 -4.16
CA GLY A 82 7.07 -23.61 -5.51
C GLY A 82 7.08 -22.11 -5.88
N TRP A 83 7.69 -21.27 -5.05
CA TRP A 83 7.87 -19.83 -5.31
C TRP A 83 9.32 -19.40 -5.09
N GLU A 84 9.66 -18.24 -5.66
CA GLU A 84 10.89 -17.51 -5.37
C GLU A 84 10.54 -16.10 -4.86
N VAL A 85 11.41 -15.53 -4.01
CA VAL A 85 11.38 -14.11 -3.67
C VAL A 85 12.24 -13.37 -4.69
N VAL A 86 11.60 -12.49 -5.49
CA VAL A 86 12.23 -11.69 -6.53
C VAL A 86 12.91 -10.45 -5.93
N ARG A 87 12.24 -9.76 -5.01
CA ARG A 87 12.82 -8.69 -4.18
C ARG A 87 12.05 -8.53 -2.86
N THR A 88 12.68 -7.89 -1.86
CA THR A 88 12.02 -7.51 -0.60
C THR A 88 12.25 -6.03 -0.28
N GLY A 89 11.19 -5.30 0.06
CA GLY A 89 11.27 -3.96 0.66
C GLY A 89 10.94 -3.99 2.15
N ARG A 90 11.64 -3.18 2.95
CA ARG A 90 11.32 -2.98 4.37
C ARG A 90 10.45 -1.73 4.55
N GLY A 91 9.42 -1.85 5.37
CA GLY A 91 8.52 -0.75 5.70
C GLY A 91 8.19 -0.68 7.18
N VAL A 92 7.49 0.38 7.53
CA VAL A 92 6.85 0.57 8.83
C VAL A 92 5.36 0.83 8.61
N GLN A 93 4.53 0.35 9.52
CA GLN A 93 3.12 0.67 9.59
C GLN A 93 2.89 1.62 10.77
N LEU A 94 2.26 2.76 10.51
CA LEU A 94 1.89 3.74 11.53
C LEU A 94 0.37 3.85 11.60
N VAL A 95 -0.16 4.16 12.79
CA VAL A 95 -1.60 4.33 13.04
C VAL A 95 -1.87 5.66 13.71
N ASP A 96 -3.04 6.24 13.44
CA ASP A 96 -3.49 7.44 14.14
C ASP A 96 -3.76 7.15 15.63
N THR A 97 -3.09 7.94 16.48
CA THR A 97 -3.21 7.96 17.93
C THR A 97 -3.51 9.36 18.49
N GLY A 98 -3.55 10.38 17.64
CA GLY A 98 -3.56 11.80 18.06
C GLY A 98 -3.56 12.81 16.91
N LEU A 99 -3.84 12.39 15.67
CA LEU A 99 -3.87 13.26 14.51
C LEU A 99 -4.99 14.28 14.60
N ARG A 100 -4.63 15.57 14.65
CA ARG A 100 -5.57 16.67 14.42
C ARG A 100 -5.96 16.69 12.95
N ALA A 101 -7.05 16.00 12.64
CA ALA A 101 -7.71 16.05 11.33
C ALA A 101 -8.39 17.41 11.14
N GLU A 102 -8.29 17.97 9.94
CA GLU A 102 -8.72 19.33 9.61
C GLU A 102 -8.88 19.44 8.08
N PRO A 103 -10.07 19.82 7.56
CA PRO A 103 -10.24 20.12 6.14
C PRO A 103 -9.33 21.27 5.70
N ASP A 104 -8.91 21.25 4.44
CA ASP A 104 -8.07 22.31 3.87
C ASP A 104 -8.81 23.06 2.75
N PRO A 105 -8.98 24.39 2.84
CA PRO A 105 -9.75 25.16 1.85
C PRO A 105 -9.07 25.34 0.49
N GLU A 106 -7.76 25.04 0.36
CA GLU A 106 -7.07 24.99 -0.94
C GLU A 106 -7.03 23.56 -1.53
N ALA A 107 -7.42 22.54 -0.77
CA ALA A 107 -7.45 21.17 -1.25
C ALA A 107 -8.72 20.91 -2.08
N VAL A 108 -8.53 20.51 -3.34
CA VAL A 108 -9.61 20.12 -4.24
C VAL A 108 -9.69 18.60 -4.36
N PRO A 109 -10.89 18.00 -4.48
CA PRO A 109 -11.01 16.60 -4.84
C PRO A 109 -10.46 16.37 -6.24
N LEU A 110 -9.82 15.23 -6.45
CA LEU A 110 -9.30 14.79 -7.75
C LEU A 110 -10.03 13.52 -8.19
N GLY A 111 -10.29 13.42 -9.50
CA GLY A 111 -11.03 12.30 -10.10
C GLY A 111 -10.33 11.70 -11.32
N PRO A 112 -11.04 10.88 -12.12
CA PRO A 112 -10.51 10.26 -13.34
C PRO A 112 -9.92 11.26 -14.35
N ASP A 113 -10.49 12.46 -14.44
CA ASP A 113 -10.02 13.51 -15.37
C ASP A 113 -8.66 14.11 -14.95
N ASP A 114 -8.29 14.03 -13.66
CA ASP A 114 -7.01 14.50 -13.13
C ASP A 114 -5.88 13.46 -13.31
N VAL A 115 -6.18 12.21 -13.68
CA VAL A 115 -5.22 11.10 -13.75
C VAL A 115 -3.95 11.42 -14.56
N PRO A 116 -4.01 12.06 -15.74
CA PRO A 116 -2.79 12.41 -16.49
C PRO A 116 -1.84 13.33 -15.70
N GLU A 117 -2.39 14.24 -14.91
CA GLU A 117 -1.61 15.20 -14.11
C GLU A 117 -1.15 14.61 -12.77
N ILE A 118 -1.94 13.71 -12.19
CA ILE A 118 -1.52 12.90 -11.04
C ILE A 118 -0.31 12.04 -11.42
N LEU A 119 -0.37 11.34 -12.57
CA LEU A 119 0.74 10.50 -13.04
C LEU A 119 2.00 11.33 -13.33
N ASP A 120 1.86 12.53 -13.90
CA ASP A 120 2.95 13.50 -14.09
C ASP A 120 3.60 13.96 -12.76
N LEU A 121 2.79 14.22 -11.72
CA LEU A 121 3.32 14.54 -10.38
C LEU A 121 3.97 13.32 -9.72
N VAL A 122 3.36 12.14 -9.79
CA VAL A 122 3.89 10.88 -9.24
C VAL A 122 5.22 10.54 -9.87
N ALA A 123 5.36 10.64 -11.19
CA ALA A 123 6.62 10.36 -11.91
C ALA A 123 7.79 11.25 -11.48
N ARG A 124 7.53 12.45 -10.95
CA ARG A 124 8.56 13.37 -10.42
C ARG A 124 8.83 13.25 -8.92
N THR A 125 8.06 12.43 -8.20
CA THR A 125 8.05 12.45 -6.73
C THR A 125 8.05 11.08 -6.06
N GLU A 126 7.76 10.01 -6.81
CA GLU A 126 7.86 8.60 -6.42
C GLU A 126 7.26 8.25 -5.03
N PRO A 127 6.01 8.64 -4.70
CA PRO A 127 5.36 8.33 -3.42
C PRO A 127 5.05 6.83 -3.19
N GLY A 128 5.45 5.96 -4.12
CA GLY A 128 5.02 4.57 -4.23
C GLY A 128 4.11 4.35 -5.45
N PRO A 129 3.55 3.15 -5.61
CA PRO A 129 2.76 2.80 -6.78
C PRO A 129 1.51 3.68 -6.93
N TYR A 130 1.37 4.27 -8.12
CA TYR A 130 0.13 4.87 -8.63
C TYR A 130 -0.01 4.43 -10.09
N LEU A 131 -1.21 4.03 -10.48
CA LEU A 131 -1.56 3.42 -11.76
C LEU A 131 -2.82 4.13 -12.30
N PRO A 132 -3.19 3.96 -13.58
CA PRO A 132 -4.26 4.73 -14.22
C PRO A 132 -5.61 4.70 -13.50
N ARG A 133 -5.91 3.63 -12.74
CA ARG A 133 -7.16 3.47 -11.98
C ARG A 133 -6.97 3.43 -10.47
N THR A 134 -5.78 3.81 -9.95
CA THR A 134 -5.56 3.94 -8.50
C THR A 134 -6.48 4.99 -7.86
N VAL A 135 -6.96 5.97 -8.64
CA VAL A 135 -7.96 6.95 -8.20
C VAL A 135 -9.29 6.30 -7.76
N GLU A 136 -9.61 5.10 -8.26
CA GLU A 136 -10.83 4.37 -7.87
C GLU A 136 -10.76 3.77 -6.45
N MET A 137 -9.59 3.78 -5.81
CA MET A 137 -9.38 3.22 -4.47
C MET A 137 -9.92 4.10 -3.32
N GLY A 138 -10.42 5.30 -3.60
CA GLY A 138 -10.98 6.20 -2.59
C GLY A 138 -10.74 7.67 -2.89
N THR A 139 -10.82 8.50 -1.86
CA THR A 139 -10.70 9.96 -1.99
C THR A 139 -9.26 10.37 -2.29
N TYR A 140 -9.07 11.22 -3.29
CA TYR A 140 -7.81 11.91 -3.56
C TYR A 140 -8.00 13.42 -3.47
N LEU A 141 -7.06 14.09 -2.81
CA LEU A 141 -7.03 15.54 -2.62
C LEU A 141 -5.75 16.14 -3.19
N GLY A 142 -5.88 17.23 -3.92
CA GLY A 142 -4.77 17.95 -4.53
C GLY A 142 -4.72 19.43 -4.15
N ILE A 143 -3.52 20.01 -4.13
CA ILE A 143 -3.33 21.47 -4.07
C ILE A 143 -2.73 21.93 -5.40
N ARG A 144 -3.31 22.97 -6.00
CA ARG A 144 -2.91 23.54 -7.29
C ARG A 144 -2.23 24.91 -7.13
N HIS A 145 -1.20 25.18 -7.92
CA HIS A 145 -0.57 26.50 -8.02
C HIS A 145 -0.42 26.91 -9.48
N ARG A 146 -1.00 28.07 -9.84
CA ARG A 146 -1.10 28.56 -11.23
C ARG A 146 -1.69 27.51 -12.18
N GLY A 147 -2.79 26.89 -11.76
CA GLY A 147 -3.48 25.82 -12.49
C GLY A 147 -2.90 24.42 -12.29
N ARG A 148 -1.57 24.28 -12.14
CA ARG A 148 -0.89 22.98 -12.04
C ARG A 148 -0.98 22.34 -10.66
N LEU A 149 -1.22 21.04 -10.59
CA LEU A 149 -1.14 20.20 -9.38
C LEU A 149 0.30 20.19 -8.84
N ILE A 150 0.47 20.59 -7.57
CA ILE A 150 1.79 20.68 -6.92
C ILE A 150 1.93 19.79 -5.67
N ALA A 151 0.82 19.27 -5.14
CA ALA A 151 0.84 18.32 -4.03
C ALA A 151 -0.41 17.44 -4.08
N LEU A 152 -0.28 16.21 -3.59
CA LEU A 152 -1.29 15.15 -3.60
C LEU A 152 -1.24 14.37 -2.28
N ALA A 153 -2.40 13.93 -1.80
CA ALA A 153 -2.55 12.78 -0.92
C ALA A 153 -3.90 12.11 -1.20
N GLY A 154 -4.07 10.85 -0.82
CA GLY A 154 -5.37 10.19 -0.91
C GLY A 154 -5.42 8.86 -0.20
N GLU A 155 -6.40 8.05 -0.58
CA GLU A 155 -6.80 6.83 0.11
C GLU A 155 -6.40 5.57 -0.67
N ARG A 156 -6.02 4.49 0.04
CA ARG A 156 -5.53 3.27 -0.61
C ARG A 156 -6.12 1.97 -0.05
N LEU A 157 -5.47 1.29 0.90
CA LEU A 157 -6.07 0.10 1.49
C LEU A 157 -7.19 0.48 2.47
N HIS A 158 -8.37 -0.09 2.30
CA HIS A 158 -9.56 0.17 3.12
C HIS A 158 -10.05 -1.07 3.88
N PRO A 159 -9.36 -1.54 4.94
CA PRO A 159 -9.89 -2.57 5.83
C PRO A 159 -11.13 -2.09 6.61
N PRO A 160 -12.01 -2.98 7.09
CA PRO A 160 -13.13 -2.60 7.95
C PRO A 160 -12.70 -1.73 9.15
N GLY A 161 -13.25 -0.51 9.24
CA GLY A 161 -12.96 0.48 10.29
C GLY A 161 -11.65 1.29 10.12
N TRP A 162 -10.91 1.09 9.03
CA TRP A 162 -9.62 1.74 8.80
C TRP A 162 -9.44 2.17 7.35
N THR A 163 -8.88 3.35 7.11
CA THR A 163 -8.44 3.75 5.76
C THR A 163 -6.95 4.12 5.76
N GLU A 164 -6.24 3.65 4.75
CA GLU A 164 -4.83 3.96 4.53
C GLU A 164 -4.67 5.31 3.82
N ILE A 165 -3.92 6.23 4.43
CA ILE A 165 -3.45 7.44 3.74
C ILE A 165 -2.23 7.09 2.90
N SER A 166 -2.24 7.52 1.63
CA SER A 166 -1.22 7.20 0.64
C SER A 166 -1.05 8.30 -0.41
N ALA A 167 -0.20 8.03 -1.41
CA ALA A 167 0.17 8.93 -2.51
C ALA A 167 0.65 10.32 -2.04
N VAL A 168 1.14 10.45 -0.81
CA VAL A 168 1.54 11.73 -0.21
C VAL A 168 2.80 12.23 -0.90
N CYS A 169 2.64 13.21 -1.79
CA CYS A 169 3.76 13.83 -2.49
C CYS A 169 3.61 15.35 -2.65
N THR A 170 4.74 15.98 -2.94
CA THR A 170 4.82 17.42 -3.23
C THR A 170 5.94 17.65 -4.23
N ASP A 171 5.60 18.39 -5.29
CA ASP A 171 6.50 18.87 -6.33
C ASP A 171 7.77 19.47 -5.71
N PRO A 172 8.98 19.11 -6.18
CA PRO A 172 10.23 19.53 -5.55
C PRO A 172 10.37 21.03 -5.31
N ALA A 173 9.86 21.89 -6.21
CA ALA A 173 9.94 23.35 -6.07
C ALA A 173 8.93 23.93 -5.06
N HIS A 174 8.02 23.10 -4.54
CA HIS A 174 6.94 23.47 -3.61
C HIS A 174 7.07 22.80 -2.23
N ARG A 175 8.13 22.02 -2.00
CA ARG A 175 8.49 21.45 -0.69
C ARG A 175 8.82 22.53 0.35
N GLY A 176 8.82 22.16 1.63
CA GLY A 176 9.07 23.08 2.75
C GLY A 176 7.89 23.99 3.12
N ARG A 177 6.76 23.93 2.40
CA ARG A 177 5.57 24.79 2.61
C ARG A 177 4.44 24.13 3.40
N GLY A 178 4.70 23.00 4.07
CA GLY A 178 3.70 22.26 4.87
C GLY A 178 2.59 21.53 4.08
N LEU A 179 2.65 21.49 2.74
CA LEU A 179 1.59 20.95 1.89
C LEU A 179 1.25 19.47 2.18
N ALA A 180 2.26 18.63 2.45
CA ALA A 180 2.04 17.24 2.85
C ALA A 180 1.28 17.12 4.18
N THR A 181 1.63 17.92 5.20
CA THR A 181 0.90 17.97 6.48
C THR A 181 -0.56 18.37 6.27
N ARG A 182 -0.79 19.43 5.49
CA ARG A 182 -2.11 19.96 5.15
C ARG A 182 -2.99 18.89 4.50
N LEU A 183 -2.49 18.25 3.45
CA LEU A 183 -3.22 17.20 2.73
C LEU A 183 -3.46 15.95 3.58
N VAL A 184 -2.50 15.50 4.39
CA VAL A 184 -2.70 14.36 5.30
C VAL A 184 -3.79 14.65 6.34
N ARG A 185 -3.86 15.88 6.86
CA ARG A 185 -4.94 16.29 7.79
C ARG A 185 -6.30 16.38 7.10
N ALA A 186 -6.34 16.82 5.84
CA ALA A 186 -7.57 16.92 5.06
C ALA A 186 -8.13 15.54 4.67
N VAL A 187 -7.28 14.62 4.20
CA VAL A 187 -7.68 13.22 3.96
C VAL A 187 -8.13 12.57 5.27
N ALA A 188 -7.41 12.78 6.38
CA ALA A 188 -7.82 12.28 7.68
C ALA A 188 -9.15 12.87 8.19
N ALA A 189 -9.55 14.06 7.76
CA ALA A 189 -10.86 14.63 8.11
C ALA A 189 -11.98 13.80 7.47
N GLY A 190 -11.89 13.53 6.16
CA GLY A 190 -12.83 12.67 5.45
C GLY A 190 -12.85 11.22 5.97
N ILE A 191 -11.71 10.68 6.44
CA ILE A 191 -11.65 9.36 7.09
C ILE A 191 -12.40 9.36 8.44
N LYS A 192 -12.18 10.38 9.28
CA LYS A 192 -12.82 10.44 10.60
C LYS A 192 -14.31 10.80 10.55
N GLU A 193 -14.72 11.61 9.58
CA GLU A 193 -16.13 11.99 9.37
C GLU A 193 -17.02 10.77 9.13
N ARG A 194 -16.53 9.77 8.38
CA ARG A 194 -17.22 8.50 8.16
C ARG A 194 -16.96 7.44 9.25
N GLY A 195 -16.39 7.82 10.39
CA GLY A 195 -16.21 6.95 11.56
C GLY A 195 -15.03 5.98 11.50
N GLU A 196 -14.06 6.20 10.61
CA GLU A 196 -12.91 5.32 10.41
C GLU A 196 -11.62 5.87 11.02
N ARG A 197 -10.61 5.00 11.14
CA ARG A 197 -9.28 5.36 11.66
C ARG A 197 -8.22 5.44 10.55
N PRO A 198 -7.47 6.54 10.45
CA PRO A 198 -6.31 6.61 9.56
C PRO A 198 -5.19 5.66 9.99
N PHE A 199 -4.58 5.01 9.01
CA PHE A 199 -3.25 4.38 9.12
C PHE A 199 -2.43 4.67 7.87
N LEU A 200 -1.15 4.34 7.87
CA LEU A 200 -0.31 4.42 6.67
C LEU A 200 0.86 3.45 6.73
N HIS A 201 1.50 3.22 5.59
CA HIS A 201 2.83 2.61 5.52
C HIS A 201 3.85 3.60 4.94
N ALA A 202 5.06 3.58 5.48
CA ALA A 202 6.23 4.26 4.91
C ALA A 202 7.35 3.23 4.65
N ARG A 203 8.28 3.55 3.74
CA ARG A 203 9.54 2.79 3.64
C ARG A 203 10.33 2.95 4.94
N ALA A 204 11.00 1.90 5.40
CA ALA A 204 11.73 1.93 6.68
C ALA A 204 12.96 2.86 6.67
N ASP A 205 13.46 3.22 5.49
CA ASP A 205 14.58 4.16 5.28
C ASP A 205 14.13 5.62 5.09
N ASN A 206 12.83 5.88 4.88
CA ASN A 206 12.30 7.24 4.69
C ASN A 206 12.08 7.94 6.05
N ALA A 207 13.18 8.25 6.72
CA ALA A 207 13.18 8.88 8.03
C ALA A 207 12.49 10.26 8.06
N ASP A 208 12.50 11.00 6.95
CA ASP A 208 11.78 12.29 6.85
C ASP A 208 10.27 12.12 6.87
N ALA A 209 9.73 11.18 6.09
CA ALA A 209 8.30 10.89 6.11
C ALA A 209 7.86 10.31 7.46
N ILE A 210 8.66 9.43 8.07
CA ILE A 210 8.37 8.88 9.40
C ILE A 210 8.30 10.00 10.45
N ARG A 211 9.33 10.86 10.53
CA ARG A 211 9.31 12.04 11.42
C ARG A 211 8.13 12.96 11.17
N LEU A 212 7.78 13.20 9.90
CA LEU A 212 6.62 13.99 9.52
C LEU A 212 5.34 13.38 10.11
N TYR A 213 5.07 12.09 9.87
CA TYR A 213 3.87 11.42 10.35
C TYR A 213 3.80 11.36 11.89
N GLU A 214 4.92 11.09 12.56
CA GLU A 214 5.01 11.11 14.02
C GLU A 214 4.72 12.51 14.58
N SER A 215 5.31 13.56 13.99
CA SER A 215 5.09 14.96 14.43
C SER A 215 3.65 15.46 14.31
N ILE A 216 2.81 14.79 13.53
CA ILE A 216 1.40 15.16 13.31
C ILE A 216 0.41 14.23 14.03
N GLY A 217 0.86 13.22 14.77
CA GLY A 217 0.01 12.40 15.65
C GLY A 217 -0.17 10.92 15.25
N PHE A 218 0.58 10.42 14.28
CA PHE A 218 0.70 8.97 14.06
C PHE A 218 1.72 8.35 15.03
N THR A 219 1.51 7.09 15.42
CA THR A 219 2.49 6.30 16.18
C THR A 219 2.88 5.06 15.39
N LEU A 220 4.16 4.66 15.45
CA LEU A 220 4.65 3.40 14.92
C LEU A 220 3.90 2.21 15.53
N ARG A 221 3.15 1.46 14.71
CA ARG A 221 2.50 0.21 15.13
C ARG A 221 3.45 -0.98 15.05
N ARG A 222 4.13 -1.15 13.91
CA ARG A 222 5.08 -2.26 13.69
C ARG A 222 5.96 -2.06 12.46
N PRO A 223 7.18 -2.66 12.43
CA PRO A 223 7.87 -2.97 11.18
C PRO A 223 7.06 -3.94 10.31
N THR A 224 7.30 -3.89 9.00
CA THR A 224 6.74 -4.82 8.02
C THR A 224 7.70 -5.07 6.85
N VAL A 225 7.42 -6.12 6.08
CA VAL A 225 8.17 -6.51 4.89
C VAL A 225 7.17 -6.65 3.74
N PHE A 226 7.54 -6.19 2.56
CA PHE A 226 6.82 -6.41 1.32
C PHE A 226 7.73 -7.23 0.40
N ALA A 227 7.24 -8.34 -0.14
CA ALA A 227 7.98 -9.13 -1.10
C ALA A 227 7.28 -9.11 -2.46
N LEU A 228 8.07 -8.99 -3.52
CA LEU A 228 7.65 -9.40 -4.86
C LEU A 228 8.05 -10.87 -5.00
N VAL A 229 7.08 -11.75 -5.23
CA VAL A 229 7.27 -13.19 -5.35
C VAL A 229 6.78 -13.70 -6.70
N ARG A 230 7.39 -14.77 -7.21
CA ARG A 230 7.05 -15.41 -8.49
C ARG A 230 6.82 -16.91 -8.30
N PRO A 231 5.77 -17.52 -8.89
CA PRO A 231 5.68 -18.96 -8.95
C PRO A 231 6.80 -19.50 -9.85
N THR A 232 7.65 -20.38 -9.34
CA THR A 232 8.75 -20.97 -10.16
C THR A 232 8.23 -21.95 -11.21
N GLY A 233 6.99 -22.44 -11.00
CA GLY A 233 6.48 -23.63 -11.66
C GLY A 233 7.22 -24.88 -11.17
N ALA A 234 6.66 -26.07 -11.42
CA ALA A 234 7.40 -27.31 -11.24
C ALA A 234 8.46 -27.46 -12.35
N ARG A 235 9.55 -26.68 -12.27
CA ARG A 235 10.76 -26.92 -13.05
C ARG A 235 11.71 -27.80 -12.24
N PRO A 236 12.22 -28.91 -12.79
CA PRO A 236 13.39 -29.58 -12.23
C PRO A 236 14.53 -28.56 -12.07
N ALA A 237 15.29 -28.68 -10.99
CA ALA A 237 16.30 -27.69 -10.65
C ALA A 237 17.44 -27.69 -11.66
N GLU A 238 17.59 -26.60 -12.43
CA GLU A 238 18.86 -26.29 -13.09
C GLU A 238 19.09 -24.80 -13.39
N ALA A 239 20.34 -24.40 -13.14
CA ALA A 239 21.07 -23.20 -13.59
C ALA A 239 20.41 -21.81 -13.51
N ALA A 240 20.91 -21.00 -12.56
CA ALA A 240 20.79 -19.55 -12.60
C ALA A 240 21.48 -18.95 -13.84
N GLY A 241 20.87 -17.96 -14.50
CA GLY A 241 21.57 -17.23 -15.56
C GLY A 241 20.72 -16.48 -16.60
N ARG A 242 20.02 -15.42 -16.18
CA ARG A 242 19.94 -14.11 -16.88
C ARG A 242 19.02 -13.13 -16.12
N ARG A 243 19.54 -11.93 -15.84
CA ARG A 243 18.73 -10.79 -15.38
C ARG A 243 18.29 -10.00 -16.61
N GLU A 244 17.00 -9.73 -16.72
CA GLU A 244 16.45 -8.83 -17.73
C GLU A 244 15.30 -8.02 -17.09
N THR A 245 15.15 -6.77 -17.50
CA THR A 245 14.70 -5.69 -16.60
C THR A 245 13.19 -5.46 -16.62
N ALA A 246 12.55 -5.50 -15.45
CA ALA A 246 11.16 -5.05 -15.24
C ALA A 246 11.11 -4.01 -14.12
N ALA A 247 10.88 -2.75 -14.48
CA ALA A 247 10.96 -1.60 -13.58
C ALA A 247 9.68 -1.37 -12.75
N ALA A 248 9.82 -0.62 -11.66
CA ALA A 248 8.74 -0.01 -10.87
C ALA A 248 7.77 -0.94 -10.08
N VAL A 249 8.33 -1.87 -9.29
CA VAL A 249 7.70 -2.27 -8.00
C VAL A 249 8.77 -2.20 -6.90
N LEU A 250 8.93 -0.99 -6.33
CA LEU A 250 9.91 -0.61 -5.29
C LEU A 250 11.39 -0.72 -5.73
N GLU A 251 12.08 0.42 -5.88
CA GLU A 251 13.42 0.65 -6.49
C GLU A 251 13.41 0.68 -8.04
N GLU A 252 14.20 1.49 -8.76
CA GLU A 252 15.32 2.44 -8.44
C GLU A 252 14.93 3.89 -8.91
N THR A 253 15.62 5.03 -8.67
CA THR A 253 17.06 5.36 -8.42
C THR A 253 17.30 6.62 -7.54
N ALA A 254 18.52 6.73 -6.96
CA ALA A 254 19.31 7.94 -6.60
C ALA A 254 18.71 9.05 -5.70
#